data_AF-A0A6P1BMV1-F1
#
_entry.id   AF-A0A6P1BMV1-F1
#
_cell.length_a   1.000
_cell.length_b   1.000
_cell.length_c   1.000
_cell.angle_alpha   90.00
_cell.angle_beta   90.00
_cell.angle_gamma   90.00
#
_symmetry.space_group_name_H-M   'P 1'
#
loop_
_entity.id
_entity.type
_entity.pdbx_description
1 polymer ?
#
loop_
_entity_poly.entity_id
_entity_poly.type
_entity_poly.pdbx_seq_one_letter_code
_entity_poly.pdbx_strand_id
1 'polypeptide(L)'
;MLLDPRHGDFEDNAASPEQRSLFAIVGSLLVEISPAKLLFAWTVSLLLPGVLLGLAPLVASAWISSLSQQLLALSEVGAVLALIVIAALGWLGGRPLLQIAETNFWSLNALAVQPSYAFTREALRHLAELLWRTGSTAASRVRLRRSCSIGAGMLLSAGAALIAVLAWPVSQWTATINDLVLIHRLVVPTFANAVVLVSSYLAVASLAWSVADASMDQPADLAAFDAPSPGGRCWRVAHLSDLHVVGERYGFRIESGTAGPRGNQRFNRVLARLAEIHAVDPLDHVLISGDMTDAGRPGEWAEFLDALAGHPELAARIIMLPGNHDVNVVDRANPARLDLPFSPGKRLRQMRTLSAIAAVQGDRVRVIDGSGKPSATLNQSLAPYRDRITQFAQQGGVRRAAALRGLFDDQFPMILPPDRDGGLGIAVLNSNAETHFSFTNALGLVSEAQTRRLEAAIRHFPTAYWTIALHHHLVEYPMPVKTFAERIGTALINGSWFVRRLQRFSDRSVVMHGHRHIDWIGTCGVSKIVSAPSPVMGAADDAVTYFYIHTMVVGPDRKLCLAEPERVEIAGS
;
A
#
# COMPACT_ATOMS: atom_id res chain seq x y z
N MET A 1 -3.15 12.83 -22.76
CA MET A 1 -2.80 12.72 -21.32
C MET A 1 -3.81 13.50 -20.46
N LEU A 2 -3.96 13.21 -19.16
CA LEU A 2 -4.83 13.97 -18.23
C LEU A 2 -4.12 15.21 -17.68
N LEU A 3 -3.01 15.00 -16.98
CA LEU A 3 -2.06 16.03 -16.58
C LEU A 3 -0.76 15.80 -17.33
N ASP A 4 -0.32 16.76 -18.13
CA ASP A 4 1.01 16.71 -18.74
C ASP A 4 2.00 17.38 -17.78
N PRO A 5 2.95 16.64 -17.19
CA PRO A 5 3.88 17.17 -16.20
C PRO A 5 4.78 18.29 -16.75
N ARG A 6 4.95 18.37 -18.08
CA ARG A 6 5.79 19.38 -18.73
C ARG A 6 5.23 20.80 -18.61
N HIS A 7 3.94 20.95 -18.31
CA HIS A 7 3.31 22.26 -18.10
C HIS A 7 3.38 22.76 -16.66
N GLY A 8 3.94 21.95 -15.75
CA GLY A 8 3.91 22.24 -14.31
C GLY A 8 2.50 22.25 -13.72
N ASP A 9 2.41 22.55 -12.43
CA ASP A 9 1.15 22.67 -11.69
C ASP A 9 1.25 23.63 -10.49
N PHE A 10 0.23 23.65 -9.62
CA PHE A 10 0.18 24.62 -8.52
C PHE A 10 1.33 24.46 -7.50
N GLU A 11 2.01 23.33 -7.45
CA GLU A 11 3.17 23.11 -6.57
C GLU A 11 4.38 23.91 -7.06
N ASP A 12 4.59 24.02 -8.38
CA ASP A 12 5.66 24.82 -8.97
C ASP A 12 5.46 26.33 -8.70
N ASN A 13 4.21 26.74 -8.48
CA ASN A 13 3.84 28.11 -8.12
C ASN A 13 3.92 28.40 -6.61
N ALA A 14 4.32 27.43 -5.77
CA ALA A 14 4.22 27.57 -4.31
C ALA A 14 5.04 28.73 -3.75
N ALA A 15 6.23 28.97 -4.31
CA ALA A 15 7.15 30.03 -3.91
C ALA A 15 7.20 31.21 -4.90
N SER A 16 6.36 31.22 -5.94
CA SER A 16 6.40 32.26 -6.98
C SER A 16 5.64 33.52 -6.52
N PRO A 17 6.32 34.68 -6.34
CA PRO A 17 5.67 35.93 -5.95
C PRO A 17 4.81 36.54 -7.07
N GLU A 18 5.00 36.09 -8.32
CA GLU A 18 4.16 36.51 -9.45
C GLU A 18 2.79 35.82 -9.44
N GLN A 19 2.72 34.61 -8.87
CA GLN A 19 1.51 33.81 -8.80
C GLN A 19 0.83 33.88 -7.41
N ARG A 20 1.57 34.24 -6.36
CA ARG A 20 1.09 34.30 -4.99
C ARG A 20 1.51 35.59 -4.29
N SER A 21 0.61 36.13 -3.47
CA SER A 21 0.96 37.29 -2.63
C SER A 21 2.06 36.93 -1.63
N LEU A 22 2.90 37.91 -1.27
CA LEU A 22 3.94 37.74 -0.24
C LEU A 22 3.35 37.24 1.09
N PHE A 23 2.16 37.70 1.46
CA PHE A 23 1.44 37.20 2.64
C PHE A 23 1.10 35.70 2.54
N ALA A 24 0.71 35.21 1.36
CA ALA A 24 0.43 33.80 1.15
C ALA A 24 1.71 32.94 1.23
N ILE A 25 2.84 33.45 0.72
CA ILE A 25 4.15 32.79 0.80
C ILE A 25 4.63 32.71 2.26
N VAL A 26 4.62 33.85 2.97
CA VAL A 26 4.99 33.92 4.40
C VAL A 26 4.07 33.03 5.25
N GLY A 27 2.77 33.05 4.97
CA GLY A 27 1.80 32.19 5.64
C GLY A 27 2.09 30.70 5.43
N SER A 28 2.44 30.28 4.22
CA SER A 28 2.82 28.87 3.98
C SER A 28 4.09 28.48 4.73
N LEU A 29 5.10 29.34 4.79
CA LEU A 29 6.36 29.07 5.49
C LEU A 29 6.17 28.92 7.00
N LEU A 30 5.34 29.77 7.63
CA LEU A 30 5.03 29.69 9.06
C LEU A 30 4.28 28.40 9.44
N VAL A 31 3.47 27.86 8.53
CA VAL A 31 2.75 26.59 8.73
C VAL A 31 3.66 25.37 8.48
N GLU A 32 4.70 25.52 7.67
CA GLU A 32 5.50 24.41 7.15
C GLU A 32 6.39 23.73 8.20
N ILE A 33 6.94 24.51 9.13
CA ILE A 33 7.79 24.01 10.22
C ILE A 33 7.21 24.47 11.55
N SER A 34 6.34 23.66 12.16
CA SER A 34 5.94 23.91 13.55
C SER A 34 5.57 22.63 14.29
N PRO A 35 6.01 22.48 15.56
CA PRO A 35 5.45 21.53 16.50
C PRO A 35 3.92 21.61 16.59
N ALA A 36 3.33 22.77 16.32
CA ALA A 36 1.89 22.95 16.24
C ALA A 36 1.24 22.12 15.12
N LYS A 37 1.85 22.06 13.93
CA LYS A 37 1.37 21.22 12.82
C LYS A 37 1.47 19.72 13.16
N LEU A 38 2.55 19.31 13.82
CA LEU A 38 2.70 17.94 14.33
C LEU A 38 1.65 17.60 15.40
N LEU A 39 1.46 18.48 16.39
CA LEU A 39 0.46 18.33 17.44
C LEU A 39 -0.95 18.25 16.85
N PHE A 40 -1.25 19.09 15.87
CA PHE A 40 -2.53 19.07 15.17
C PHE A 40 -2.72 17.76 14.38
N ALA A 41 -1.71 17.30 13.64
CA ALA A 41 -1.74 16.01 12.94
C ALA A 41 -1.99 14.85 13.92
N TRP A 42 -1.26 14.82 15.04
CA TRP A 42 -1.43 13.81 16.09
C TRP A 42 -2.82 13.86 16.72
N THR A 43 -3.34 15.07 16.97
CA THR A 43 -4.68 15.27 17.53
C THR A 43 -5.76 14.74 16.61
N VAL A 44 -5.71 15.07 15.32
CA VAL A 44 -6.74 14.67 14.34
C VAL A 44 -6.65 13.19 13.98
N SER A 45 -5.43 12.66 13.81
CA SER A 45 -5.23 11.29 13.32
C SER A 45 -5.24 10.22 14.41
N LEU A 46 -4.93 10.57 15.67
CA LEU A 46 -4.82 9.60 16.77
C LEU A 46 -5.72 9.95 17.96
N LEU A 47 -5.61 11.18 18.49
CA LEU A 47 -6.31 11.55 19.73
C LEU A 47 -7.83 11.57 19.55
N LEU A 48 -8.32 12.28 18.53
CA LEU A 48 -9.75 12.45 18.29
C LEU A 48 -10.47 11.11 18.02
N PRO A 49 -9.96 10.23 17.12
CA PRO A 49 -10.53 8.88 16.95
C PRO A 49 -10.52 8.05 18.24
N GLY A 50 -9.43 8.11 19.02
CA GLY A 50 -9.34 7.42 20.30
C GLY A 50 -10.37 7.91 21.32
N VAL A 51 -10.53 9.23 21.45
CA VAL A 51 -11.55 9.85 22.32
C VAL A 51 -12.96 9.45 21.89
N LEU A 52 -13.27 9.50 20.59
CA LEU A 52 -14.58 9.09 20.08
C LEU A 52 -14.87 7.61 20.38
N LEU A 53 -13.87 6.74 20.24
CA LEU A 53 -13.99 5.32 20.56
C LEU A 53 -14.30 5.09 22.05
N GLY A 54 -13.63 5.80 22.94
CA GLY A 54 -13.86 5.70 24.39
C GLY A 54 -15.15 6.36 24.87
N LEU A 55 -15.64 7.36 24.15
CA LEU A 55 -16.89 8.07 24.45
C LEU A 55 -18.12 7.28 23.98
N ALA A 56 -17.97 6.47 22.91
CA ALA A 56 -19.08 5.74 22.29
C ALA A 56 -19.89 4.87 23.28
N PRO A 57 -19.28 4.07 24.20
CA PRO A 57 -20.04 3.31 25.20
C PRO A 57 -20.88 4.19 26.14
N LEU A 58 -20.36 5.37 26.52
CA LEU A 58 -21.05 6.31 27.39
C LEU A 58 -22.26 6.94 26.71
N VAL A 59 -22.09 7.37 25.44
CA VAL A 59 -23.19 7.92 24.63
C VAL A 59 -24.23 6.85 24.34
N ALA A 60 -23.80 5.64 23.97
CA ALA A 60 -24.69 4.52 23.70
C ALA A 60 -25.51 4.13 24.94
N SER A 61 -24.88 4.00 26.10
CA SER A 61 -25.58 3.67 27.36
C SER A 61 -26.54 4.77 27.81
N ALA A 62 -26.16 6.04 27.71
CA ALA A 62 -27.04 7.17 28.02
C ALA A 62 -28.26 7.22 27.09
N TRP A 63 -28.06 6.98 25.79
CA TRP A 63 -29.14 6.91 24.82
C TRP A 63 -30.06 5.73 25.07
N ILE A 64 -29.53 4.52 25.30
CA ILE A 64 -30.33 3.31 25.62
C ILE A 64 -31.14 3.53 26.89
N SER A 65 -30.55 4.11 27.93
CA SER A 65 -31.23 4.40 29.19
C SER A 65 -32.40 5.37 29.00
N SER A 66 -32.17 6.47 28.29
CA SER A 66 -33.21 7.46 27.98
C SER A 66 -34.31 6.90 27.09
N LEU A 67 -33.94 6.15 26.06
CA LEU A 67 -34.88 5.50 25.16
C LEU A 67 -35.74 4.48 25.92
N SER A 68 -35.12 3.68 26.80
CA SER A 68 -35.85 2.70 27.61
C SER A 68 -36.86 3.39 28.52
N GLN A 69 -36.50 4.51 29.16
CA GLN A 69 -37.42 5.30 29.98
C GLN A 69 -38.60 5.86 29.16
N GLN A 70 -38.35 6.34 27.94
CA GLN A 70 -39.41 6.86 27.07
C GLN A 70 -40.31 5.75 26.51
N LEU A 71 -39.75 4.60 26.14
CA LEU A 71 -40.52 3.44 25.65
C LEU A 71 -41.42 2.86 26.75
N LEU A 72 -40.95 2.81 27.99
CA LEU A 72 -41.74 2.38 29.14
C LEU A 72 -42.90 3.34 29.46
N ALA A 73 -42.84 4.60 29.00
CA ALA A 73 -43.90 5.58 29.16
C ALA A 73 -44.95 5.54 28.02
N LEU A 74 -44.75 4.71 26.99
CA LEU A 74 -45.69 4.54 25.88
C LEU A 74 -46.66 3.38 26.13
N SER A 75 -47.79 3.38 25.41
CA SER A 75 -48.65 2.19 25.31
C SER A 75 -47.95 1.07 24.53
N GLU A 76 -48.38 -0.18 24.70
CA GLU A 76 -47.78 -1.34 24.02
C GLU A 76 -47.70 -1.15 22.49
N VAL A 77 -48.76 -0.61 21.87
CA VAL A 77 -48.81 -0.31 20.43
C VAL A 77 -47.86 0.84 20.06
N GLY A 78 -47.77 1.87 20.91
CA GLY A 78 -46.86 3.00 20.72
C GLY A 78 -45.38 2.59 20.81
N ALA A 79 -45.06 1.69 21.75
CA ALA A 79 -43.71 1.14 21.91
C ALA A 79 -43.29 0.29 20.69
N VAL A 80 -44.20 -0.55 20.15
CA VAL A 80 -43.93 -1.34 18.93
C VAL A 80 -43.69 -0.43 17.71
N LEU A 81 -44.52 0.61 17.53
CA LEU A 81 -44.33 1.58 16.44
C LEU A 81 -43.01 2.34 16.57
N ALA A 82 -42.64 2.77 17.78
CA ALA A 82 -41.37 3.42 18.05
C ALA A 82 -40.18 2.50 17.73
N LEU A 83 -40.23 1.22 18.11
CA LEU A 83 -39.20 0.23 17.78
C LEU A 83 -39.06 0.01 16.27
N ILE A 84 -40.18 -0.02 15.51
CA ILE A 84 -40.15 -0.12 14.04
C ILE A 84 -39.46 1.10 13.42
N VAL A 85 -39.79 2.32 13.89
CA VAL A 85 -39.16 3.55 13.40
C VAL A 85 -37.67 3.58 13.73
N ILE A 86 -37.28 3.17 14.94
CA ILE A 86 -35.87 3.09 15.35
C ILE A 86 -35.12 2.05 14.51
N ALA A 87 -35.73 0.88 14.25
CA ALA A 87 -35.14 -0.14 13.39
C ALA A 87 -35.00 0.36 11.94
N ALA A 88 -35.98 1.10 11.42
CA ALA A 88 -35.92 1.70 10.09
C ALA A 88 -34.83 2.78 9.99
N LEU A 89 -34.73 3.67 10.98
CA LEU A 89 -33.66 4.68 11.07
C LEU A 89 -32.28 4.04 11.23
N GLY A 90 -32.17 2.99 12.04
CA GLY A 90 -30.96 2.19 12.21
C GLY A 90 -30.57 1.45 10.92
N TRP A 91 -31.52 0.99 10.13
CA TRP A 91 -31.25 0.34 8.85
C TRP A 91 -30.79 1.33 7.77
N LEU A 92 -31.45 2.48 7.66
CA LEU A 92 -31.15 3.51 6.66
C LEU A 92 -29.87 4.30 7.00
N GLY A 93 -29.67 4.64 8.27
CA GLY A 93 -28.49 5.37 8.75
C GLY A 93 -27.32 4.49 9.17
N GLY A 94 -27.57 3.23 9.56
CA GLY A 94 -26.55 2.32 10.07
C GLY A 94 -25.66 1.73 8.98
N ARG A 95 -26.12 1.57 7.75
CA ARG A 95 -25.28 1.07 6.63
C ARG A 95 -24.05 1.94 6.36
N PRO A 96 -24.17 3.27 6.13
CA PRO A 96 -22.99 4.12 5.93
C PRO A 96 -22.12 4.21 7.20
N LEU A 97 -22.72 4.22 8.39
CA LEU A 97 -21.96 4.23 9.65
C LEU A 97 -21.18 2.92 9.87
N LEU A 98 -21.75 1.78 9.49
CA LEU A 98 -21.11 0.48 9.58
C LEU A 98 -19.97 0.36 8.57
N GLN A 99 -20.12 0.91 7.37
CA GLN A 99 -19.02 1.02 6.39
C GLN A 99 -17.89 1.91 6.90
N ILE A 100 -18.20 3.04 7.54
CA ILE A 100 -17.20 3.92 8.16
C ILE A 100 -16.52 3.21 9.33
N ALA A 101 -17.28 2.53 10.19
CA ALA A 101 -16.75 1.77 11.33
C ALA A 101 -15.87 0.61 10.88
N GLU A 102 -16.30 -0.14 9.85
CA GLU A 102 -15.53 -1.21 9.23
C GLU A 102 -14.23 -0.66 8.62
N THR A 103 -14.31 0.44 7.85
CA THR A 103 -13.12 1.08 7.27
C THR A 103 -12.15 1.52 8.36
N ASN A 104 -12.63 2.22 9.40
CA ASN A 104 -11.81 2.68 10.52
C ASN A 104 -11.24 1.51 11.34
N PHE A 105 -11.98 0.42 11.50
CA PHE A 105 -11.53 -0.80 12.17
C PHE A 105 -10.37 -1.45 11.40
N TRP A 106 -10.50 -1.57 10.07
CA TRP A 106 -9.43 -2.08 9.22
C TRP A 106 -8.24 -1.12 9.17
N SER A 107 -8.48 0.19 9.18
CA SER A 107 -7.42 1.20 9.31
C SER A 107 -6.69 1.11 10.65
N LEU A 108 -7.39 0.94 11.78
CA LEU A 108 -6.76 0.76 13.10
C LEU A 108 -5.89 -0.52 13.13
N ASN A 109 -6.39 -1.60 12.52
CA ASN A 109 -5.63 -2.83 12.36
C ASN A 109 -4.34 -2.60 11.57
N ALA A 110 -4.48 -1.96 10.41
CA ALA A 110 -3.37 -1.66 9.52
C ALA A 110 -2.39 -0.62 10.08
N LEU A 111 -2.82 0.30 10.94
CA LEU A 111 -1.95 1.40 11.40
C LEU A 111 -1.32 1.15 12.77
N ALA A 112 -1.95 0.35 13.63
CA ALA A 112 -1.49 0.16 15.00
C ALA A 112 -1.24 -1.30 15.35
N VAL A 113 -2.23 -2.17 15.16
CA VAL A 113 -2.17 -3.56 15.66
C VAL A 113 -1.19 -4.41 14.88
N GLN A 114 -1.34 -4.46 13.56
CA GLN A 114 -0.46 -5.27 12.70
C GLN A 114 0.98 -4.75 12.70
N PRO A 115 1.27 -3.43 12.61
CA PRO A 115 2.63 -2.93 12.77
C PRO A 115 3.27 -3.32 14.10
N SER A 116 2.52 -3.21 15.21
CA SER A 116 3.03 -3.58 16.53
C SER A 116 3.37 -5.07 16.61
N TYR A 117 2.46 -5.93 16.14
CA TYR A 117 2.69 -7.36 16.07
C TYR A 117 3.87 -7.72 15.15
N ALA A 118 3.90 -7.16 13.94
CA ALA A 118 4.95 -7.40 12.96
C ALA A 118 6.32 -6.97 13.50
N PHE A 119 6.40 -5.79 14.13
CA PHE A 119 7.61 -5.31 14.79
C PHE A 119 8.08 -6.26 15.89
N THR A 120 7.21 -6.64 16.83
CA THR A 120 7.58 -7.58 17.91
C THR A 120 8.04 -8.92 17.35
N ARG A 121 7.37 -9.44 16.31
CA ARG A 121 7.72 -10.68 15.63
C ARG A 121 9.10 -10.61 14.98
N GLU A 122 9.38 -9.56 14.21
CA GLU A 122 10.69 -9.39 13.57
C GLU A 122 11.80 -9.11 14.59
N ALA A 123 11.51 -8.39 15.69
CA ALA A 123 12.46 -8.17 16.77
C ALA A 123 12.89 -9.50 17.43
N LEU A 124 11.92 -10.36 17.75
CA LEU A 124 12.21 -11.69 18.30
C LEU A 124 12.96 -12.57 17.30
N ARG A 125 12.61 -12.51 16.01
CA ARG A 125 13.32 -13.26 14.95
C ARG A 125 14.77 -12.81 14.84
N HIS A 126 15.00 -11.50 14.79
CA HIS A 126 16.35 -10.94 14.69
C HIS A 126 17.21 -11.33 15.90
N LEU A 127 16.67 -11.21 17.12
CA LEU A 127 17.36 -11.65 18.34
C LEU A 127 17.67 -13.15 18.32
N ALA A 128 16.70 -13.98 17.91
CA ALA A 128 16.89 -15.43 17.85
C ALA A 128 17.92 -15.85 16.78
N GLU A 129 17.92 -15.18 15.62
CA GLU A 129 18.89 -15.40 14.54
C GLU A 129 20.31 -14.97 14.96
N LEU A 130 20.46 -13.89 15.72
CA LEU A 130 21.75 -13.46 16.30
C LEU A 130 22.31 -14.50 17.28
N LEU A 131 21.45 -15.12 18.08
CA LEU A 131 21.83 -16.14 19.06
C LEU A 131 22.13 -17.50 18.41
N TRP A 132 21.55 -17.81 17.24
CA TRP A 132 21.62 -19.12 16.58
C TRP A 132 22.36 -19.09 15.23
N ARG A 133 23.47 -18.34 15.16
CA ARG A 133 24.20 -18.04 13.91
C ARG A 133 24.86 -19.22 13.20
N THR A 134 25.12 -20.34 13.87
CA THR A 134 25.93 -21.45 13.30
C THR A 134 25.09 -22.72 13.06
N GLY A 135 25.11 -23.22 11.83
CA GLY A 135 24.62 -24.57 11.48
C GLY A 135 23.10 -24.75 11.34
N SER A 136 22.30 -23.68 11.21
CA SER A 136 20.84 -23.84 11.05
C SER A 136 20.48 -24.42 9.67
N THR A 137 19.64 -25.47 9.64
CA THR A 137 19.04 -25.98 8.42
C THR A 137 17.83 -25.14 8.03
N ALA A 138 17.39 -25.21 6.77
CA ALA A 138 16.15 -24.52 6.35
C ALA A 138 14.96 -24.90 7.24
N ALA A 139 14.84 -26.19 7.60
CA ALA A 139 13.80 -26.70 8.49
C ALA A 139 13.88 -26.12 9.91
N SER A 140 15.09 -25.93 10.47
CA SER A 140 15.23 -25.32 11.80
C SER A 140 14.90 -23.82 11.77
N ARG A 141 15.25 -23.10 10.69
CA ARG A 141 14.85 -21.69 10.49
C ARG A 141 13.33 -21.52 10.42
N VAL A 142 12.63 -22.40 9.70
CA VAL A 142 11.16 -22.39 9.64
C VAL A 142 10.55 -22.60 11.03
N ARG A 143 11.04 -23.59 11.79
CA ARG A 143 10.58 -23.83 13.17
C ARG A 143 10.83 -22.62 14.07
N LEU A 144 12.02 -22.02 13.99
CA LEU A 144 12.37 -20.82 14.75
C LEU A 144 11.40 -19.68 14.46
N ARG A 145 11.12 -19.40 13.18
CA ARG A 145 10.19 -18.34 12.75
C ARG A 145 8.77 -18.57 13.25
N ARG A 146 8.30 -19.82 13.26
CA ARG A 146 7.01 -20.19 13.84
C ARG A 146 6.98 -19.89 15.34
N SER A 147 8.00 -20.33 16.09
CA SER A 147 8.12 -20.07 17.52
C SER A 147 8.18 -18.58 17.85
N CYS A 148 8.96 -17.79 17.09
CA CYS A 148 9.00 -16.33 17.25
C CYS A 148 7.64 -15.67 16.98
N SER A 149 6.85 -16.22 16.05
CA SER A 149 5.51 -15.70 15.74
C SER A 149 4.54 -15.91 16.90
N ILE A 150 4.55 -17.11 17.51
CA ILE A 150 3.79 -17.43 18.73
C ILE A 150 4.26 -16.56 19.90
N GLY A 151 5.59 -16.50 20.13
CA GLY A 151 6.19 -15.72 21.21
C GLY A 151 5.82 -14.24 21.12
N ALA A 152 5.84 -13.65 19.92
CA ALA A 152 5.42 -12.27 19.71
C ALA A 152 3.95 -12.03 20.08
N GLY A 153 3.07 -12.94 19.68
CA GLY A 153 1.65 -12.87 20.03
C GLY A 153 1.41 -12.94 21.53
N MET A 154 2.07 -13.87 22.20
CA MET A 154 1.97 -14.03 23.66
C MET A 154 2.49 -12.81 24.41
N LEU A 155 3.67 -12.30 24.04
CA LEU A 155 4.26 -11.11 24.68
C LEU A 155 3.38 -9.88 24.49
N LEU A 156 2.94 -9.62 23.26
CA LEU A 156 2.12 -8.45 22.94
C LEU A 156 0.73 -8.58 23.59
N SER A 157 0.16 -9.79 23.62
CA SER A 157 -1.11 -10.05 24.31
C SER A 157 -1.01 -9.87 25.81
N ALA A 158 0.04 -10.36 26.46
CA ALA A 158 0.24 -10.20 27.89
C ALA A 158 0.43 -8.72 28.26
N GLY A 159 1.26 -7.99 27.51
CA GLY A 159 1.47 -6.56 27.70
C GLY A 159 0.18 -5.75 27.50
N ALA A 160 -0.58 -6.04 26.44
CA ALA A 160 -1.85 -5.36 26.19
C ALA A 160 -2.92 -5.69 27.25
N ALA A 161 -3.02 -6.95 27.68
CA ALA A 161 -3.93 -7.33 28.77
C ALA A 161 -3.56 -6.63 30.09
N LEU A 162 -2.27 -6.50 30.42
CA LEU A 162 -1.81 -5.75 31.58
C LEU A 162 -2.22 -4.28 31.50
N ILE A 163 -2.04 -3.63 30.35
CA ILE A 163 -2.47 -2.23 30.15
C ILE A 163 -3.98 -2.09 30.36
N ALA A 164 -4.79 -3.03 29.82
CA ALA A 164 -6.23 -3.03 30.02
C ALA A 164 -6.61 -3.19 31.51
N VAL A 165 -5.95 -4.09 32.23
CA VAL A 165 -6.16 -4.29 33.68
C VAL A 165 -5.79 -3.04 34.48
N LEU A 166 -4.70 -2.36 34.12
CA LEU A 166 -4.27 -1.12 34.80
C LEU A 166 -5.21 0.06 34.50
N ALA A 167 -5.79 0.13 33.30
CA ALA A 167 -6.74 1.17 32.92
C ALA A 167 -8.17 0.90 33.42
N TRP A 168 -8.52 -0.35 33.73
CA TRP A 168 -9.87 -0.77 34.15
C TRP A 168 -10.44 0.03 35.34
N PRO A 169 -9.71 0.29 36.44
CA PRO A 169 -10.27 0.97 37.62
C PRO A 169 -10.74 2.40 37.36
N VAL A 170 -10.21 3.04 36.31
CA VAL A 170 -10.56 4.41 35.92
C VAL A 170 -11.47 4.46 34.70
N SER A 171 -11.87 3.30 34.15
CA SER A 171 -12.84 3.18 33.07
C SER A 171 -14.28 3.34 33.57
N GLN A 172 -15.17 3.78 32.69
CA GLN A 172 -16.61 3.93 32.98
C GLN A 172 -17.41 3.49 31.77
N TRP A 173 -18.26 2.48 31.91
CA TRP A 173 -18.98 1.90 30.76
C TRP A 173 -20.43 2.38 30.64
N THR A 174 -20.92 3.11 31.63
CA THR A 174 -22.29 3.60 31.68
C THR A 174 -22.34 5.09 32.03
N ALA A 175 -23.21 5.83 31.37
CA ALA A 175 -23.50 7.23 31.68
C ALA A 175 -25.00 7.52 31.53
N THR A 176 -25.45 8.60 32.14
CA THR A 176 -26.77 9.19 31.93
C THR A 176 -26.67 10.45 31.07
N ILE A 177 -27.80 10.98 30.60
CA ILE A 177 -27.83 12.27 29.87
C ILE A 177 -27.22 13.39 30.70
N ASN A 178 -27.45 13.40 32.02
CA ASN A 178 -26.90 14.42 32.92
C ASN A 178 -25.37 14.36 33.00
N ASP A 179 -24.78 13.17 32.89
CA ASP A 179 -23.33 13.00 32.88
C ASP A 179 -22.71 13.58 31.59
N LEU A 180 -23.41 13.49 30.45
CA LEU A 180 -22.97 14.05 29.17
C LEU A 180 -22.93 15.59 29.19
N VAL A 181 -23.81 16.23 29.97
CA VAL A 181 -23.78 17.69 30.18
C VAL A 181 -22.52 18.11 30.97
N LEU A 182 -21.99 17.23 31.81
CA LEU A 182 -20.79 17.46 32.62
C LEU A 182 -19.54 16.85 31.97
N ILE A 183 -19.27 17.22 30.72
CA ILE A 183 -18.26 16.58 29.86
C ILE A 183 -16.84 16.52 30.48
N HIS A 184 -16.48 17.48 31.34
CA HIS A 184 -15.19 17.51 32.04
C HIS A 184 -14.97 16.29 32.95
N ARG A 185 -16.05 15.72 33.53
CA ARG A 185 -15.98 14.51 34.37
C ARG A 185 -15.75 13.25 33.54
N LEU A 186 -16.09 13.30 32.25
CA LEU A 186 -15.97 12.17 31.33
C LEU A 186 -14.64 12.13 30.60
N VAL A 187 -13.75 13.12 30.77
CA VAL A 187 -12.45 13.16 30.10
C VAL A 187 -11.60 11.94 30.45
N VAL A 188 -11.34 11.69 31.74
CA VAL A 188 -10.53 10.55 32.20
C VAL A 188 -11.20 9.21 31.86
N PRO A 189 -12.50 9.00 32.15
CA PRO A 189 -13.15 7.75 31.78
C PRO A 189 -13.19 7.49 30.27
N THR A 190 -13.34 8.53 29.45
CA THR A 190 -13.30 8.39 27.99
C THR A 190 -11.94 7.88 27.53
N PHE A 191 -10.84 8.45 28.03
CA PHE A 191 -9.51 7.94 27.72
C PHE A 191 -9.29 6.51 28.23
N ALA A 192 -9.71 6.22 29.47
CA ALA A 192 -9.59 4.90 30.06
C ALA A 192 -10.36 3.84 29.26
N ASN A 193 -11.59 4.14 28.84
CA ASN A 193 -12.39 3.27 27.97
C ASN A 193 -11.69 3.00 26.64
N ALA A 194 -11.14 4.04 26.00
CA ALA A 194 -10.41 3.90 24.75
C ALA A 194 -9.20 2.98 24.91
N VAL A 195 -8.41 3.18 25.98
CA VAL A 195 -7.26 2.34 26.31
C VAL A 195 -7.70 0.90 26.54
N VAL A 196 -8.74 0.65 27.35
CA VAL A 196 -9.24 -0.71 27.59
C VAL A 196 -9.70 -1.35 26.27
N LEU A 197 -10.50 -0.66 25.45
CA LEU A 197 -10.99 -1.21 24.18
C LEU A 197 -9.85 -1.57 23.22
N VAL A 198 -8.91 -0.66 23.00
CA VAL A 198 -7.77 -0.88 22.09
C VAL A 198 -6.84 -1.96 22.63
N SER A 199 -6.56 -1.97 23.93
CA SER A 199 -5.69 -2.96 24.57
C SER A 199 -6.31 -4.36 24.60
N SER A 200 -7.60 -4.48 24.94
CA SER A 200 -8.32 -5.77 24.89
C SER A 200 -8.38 -6.29 23.46
N TYR A 201 -8.65 -5.41 22.48
CA TYR A 201 -8.63 -5.77 21.07
C TYR A 201 -7.23 -6.26 20.64
N LEU A 202 -6.18 -5.48 20.94
CA LEU A 202 -4.80 -5.83 20.62
C LEU A 202 -4.40 -7.17 21.24
N ALA A 203 -4.84 -7.47 22.47
CA ALA A 203 -4.55 -8.73 23.13
C ALA A 203 -5.11 -9.92 22.35
N VAL A 204 -6.40 -9.90 22.04
CA VAL A 204 -7.07 -10.97 21.29
C VAL A 204 -6.51 -11.06 19.86
N ALA A 205 -6.36 -9.92 19.18
CA ALA A 205 -5.87 -9.87 17.81
C ALA A 205 -4.44 -10.41 17.71
N SER A 206 -3.54 -10.06 18.64
CA SER A 206 -2.15 -10.54 18.64
C SER A 206 -2.07 -12.06 18.75
N LEU A 207 -2.90 -12.67 19.59
CA LEU A 207 -3.00 -14.13 19.68
C LEU A 207 -3.51 -14.73 18.38
N ALA A 208 -4.61 -14.21 17.83
CA ALA A 208 -5.17 -14.71 16.58
C ALA A 208 -4.17 -14.61 15.42
N TRP A 209 -3.49 -13.48 15.28
CA TRP A 209 -2.45 -13.27 14.26
C TRP A 209 -1.26 -14.19 14.48
N SER A 210 -0.83 -14.41 15.73
CA SER A 210 0.28 -15.31 16.02
C SER A 210 0.03 -16.76 15.66
N VAL A 211 -1.20 -17.24 15.92
CA VAL A 211 -1.62 -18.58 15.51
C VAL A 211 -1.67 -18.65 13.98
N ALA A 212 -2.27 -17.63 13.34
CA ALA A 212 -2.36 -17.58 11.89
C ALA A 212 -0.97 -17.59 11.23
N ASP A 213 -0.03 -16.78 11.71
CA ASP A 213 1.32 -16.68 11.15
C ASP A 213 2.20 -17.89 11.49
N ALA A 214 2.02 -18.51 12.65
CA ALA A 214 2.73 -19.73 13.02
C ALA A 214 2.24 -20.97 12.25
N SER A 215 0.95 -21.01 11.90
CA SER A 215 0.35 -22.08 11.10
C SER A 215 0.61 -21.93 9.60
N MET A 216 0.90 -20.71 9.16
CA MET A 216 1.20 -20.41 7.76
C MET A 216 2.58 -20.93 7.34
N ASP A 217 2.68 -21.32 6.06
CA ASP A 217 3.97 -21.59 5.43
C ASP A 217 4.89 -20.38 5.51
N GLN A 218 6.15 -20.61 5.84
CA GLN A 218 7.13 -19.54 5.98
C GLN A 218 7.81 -19.27 4.62
N PRO A 219 8.23 -18.02 4.35
CA PRO A 219 8.95 -17.71 3.13
C PRO A 219 10.27 -18.49 3.07
N ALA A 220 10.55 -19.06 1.90
CA ALA A 220 11.73 -19.86 1.60
C ALA A 220 12.21 -19.55 0.18
N ASP A 221 13.52 -19.69 -0.05
CA ASP A 221 14.08 -19.55 -1.40
C ASP A 221 13.49 -20.62 -2.33
N LEU A 222 13.42 -20.30 -3.62
CA LEU A 222 12.91 -21.24 -4.60
C LEU A 222 13.89 -22.41 -4.73
N ALA A 223 13.42 -23.64 -4.46
CA ALA A 223 14.29 -24.81 -4.42
C ALA A 223 14.88 -25.17 -5.80
N ALA A 224 14.08 -25.00 -6.86
CA ALA A 224 14.49 -25.17 -8.25
C ALA A 224 13.52 -24.41 -9.16
N PHE A 225 14.03 -23.94 -10.30
CA PHE A 225 13.19 -23.41 -11.37
C PHE A 225 12.50 -24.55 -12.13
N ASP A 226 11.33 -24.25 -12.69
CA ASP A 226 10.58 -25.21 -13.49
C ASP A 226 11.24 -25.39 -14.87
N ALA A 227 11.34 -26.62 -15.35
CA ALA A 227 11.85 -26.86 -16.71
C ALA A 227 10.80 -26.42 -17.75
N PRO A 228 11.19 -25.66 -18.79
CA PRO A 228 10.26 -25.31 -19.86
C PRO A 228 9.80 -26.57 -20.58
N SER A 229 8.48 -26.73 -20.74
CA SER A 229 7.91 -27.84 -21.51
C SER A 229 8.02 -27.55 -23.02
N PRO A 230 8.58 -28.44 -23.85
CA PRO A 230 8.66 -28.26 -25.29
C PRO A 230 7.28 -28.01 -25.91
N GLY A 231 7.08 -26.87 -26.57
CA GLY A 231 5.81 -26.50 -27.20
C GLY A 231 4.71 -26.01 -26.24
N GLY A 232 5.00 -25.92 -24.93
CA GLY A 232 4.10 -25.30 -23.96
C GLY A 232 3.99 -23.79 -24.17
N ARG A 233 2.84 -23.20 -23.86
CA ARG A 233 2.67 -21.75 -23.92
C ARG A 233 3.63 -21.09 -22.92
N CYS A 234 4.42 -20.13 -23.42
CA CYS A 234 5.33 -19.34 -22.62
C CYS A 234 4.98 -17.85 -22.72
N TRP A 235 5.37 -17.10 -21.70
CA TRP A 235 5.34 -15.65 -21.69
C TRP A 235 6.66 -15.10 -21.16
N ARG A 236 7.23 -14.11 -21.85
CA ARG A 236 8.45 -13.40 -21.45
C ARG A 236 8.09 -12.04 -20.86
N VAL A 237 8.35 -11.88 -19.57
CA VAL A 237 8.03 -10.67 -18.81
C VAL A 237 9.32 -10.04 -18.29
N ALA A 238 9.73 -8.91 -18.85
CA ALA A 238 10.79 -8.09 -18.26
C ALA A 238 10.25 -7.45 -16.98
N HIS A 239 10.96 -7.58 -15.86
CA HIS A 239 10.54 -7.05 -14.57
C HIS A 239 11.53 -5.99 -14.09
N LEU A 240 11.10 -4.74 -14.17
CA LEU A 240 11.81 -3.58 -13.65
C LEU A 240 11.14 -3.10 -12.36
N SER A 241 11.92 -2.43 -11.51
CA SER A 241 11.39 -1.74 -10.34
C SER A 241 12.35 -0.64 -9.90
N ASP A 242 11.84 0.31 -9.10
CA ASP A 242 12.68 1.24 -8.34
C ASP A 242 13.64 2.01 -9.26
N LEU A 243 13.08 2.64 -10.29
CA LEU A 243 13.83 3.39 -11.30
C LEU A 243 14.34 4.72 -10.77
N HIS A 244 13.58 5.36 -9.87
CA HIS A 244 13.88 6.65 -9.25
C HIS A 244 14.39 7.67 -10.26
N VAL A 245 13.60 7.96 -11.29
CA VAL A 245 13.92 9.02 -12.26
C VAL A 245 13.98 10.36 -11.52
N VAL A 246 15.03 11.12 -11.79
CA VAL A 246 15.24 12.47 -11.26
C VAL A 246 14.92 13.51 -12.33
N GLY A 247 14.48 14.71 -11.92
CA GLY A 247 14.09 15.78 -12.86
C GLY A 247 15.26 16.55 -13.46
N GLU A 248 16.49 16.30 -13.01
CA GLU A 248 17.67 17.03 -13.42
C GLU A 248 18.73 16.12 -14.05
N ARG A 249 19.42 16.61 -15.10
CA ARG A 249 20.52 15.88 -15.78
C ARG A 249 21.59 15.33 -14.83
N TYR A 250 21.86 16.05 -13.74
CA TYR A 250 22.84 15.70 -12.71
C TYR A 250 22.20 15.47 -11.34
N GLY A 251 20.89 15.21 -11.30
CA GLY A 251 20.16 15.00 -10.05
C GLY A 251 20.63 13.76 -9.30
N PHE A 252 20.55 13.82 -7.97
CA PHE A 252 20.85 12.70 -7.06
C PHE A 252 19.57 12.21 -6.40
N ARG A 253 19.49 10.90 -6.18
CA ARG A 253 18.29 10.26 -5.60
C ARG A 253 18.30 10.37 -4.09
N ILE A 254 17.11 10.45 -3.47
CA ILE A 254 16.96 10.64 -2.02
C ILE A 254 17.74 9.59 -1.22
N GLU A 255 17.61 8.32 -1.59
CA GLU A 255 18.16 7.24 -0.78
C GLU A 255 19.68 7.10 -0.90
N SER A 256 20.22 7.21 -2.11
CA SER A 256 21.64 6.95 -2.36
C SER A 256 22.51 8.19 -2.24
N GLY A 257 21.93 9.38 -2.37
CA GLY A 257 22.69 10.64 -2.47
C GLY A 257 23.81 10.54 -3.50
N THR A 258 25.01 11.00 -3.12
CA THR A 258 26.21 10.94 -3.97
C THR A 258 26.89 9.57 -4.02
N ALA A 259 26.43 8.60 -3.22
CA ALA A 259 26.97 7.24 -3.22
C ALA A 259 26.35 6.34 -4.31
N GLY A 260 25.28 6.80 -4.95
CA GLY A 260 24.59 6.09 -6.04
C GLY A 260 24.69 6.79 -7.38
N PRO A 261 23.88 6.36 -8.36
CA PRO A 261 23.93 6.87 -9.73
C PRO A 261 23.48 8.32 -9.82
N ARG A 262 24.11 9.07 -10.73
CA ARG A 262 23.77 10.47 -11.03
C ARG A 262 22.96 10.59 -12.32
N GLY A 263 21.88 11.37 -12.28
CA GLY A 263 21.02 11.61 -13.46
C GLY A 263 20.31 10.34 -13.95
N ASN A 264 19.85 10.36 -15.21
CA ASN A 264 18.99 9.32 -15.79
C ASN A 264 19.69 8.43 -16.84
N GLN A 265 21.02 8.49 -16.96
CA GLN A 265 21.76 7.78 -18.02
C GLN A 265 21.57 6.27 -17.95
N ARG A 266 21.63 5.70 -16.74
CA ARG A 266 21.42 4.26 -16.51
C ARG A 266 20.01 3.82 -16.91
N PHE A 267 18.98 4.60 -16.58
CA PHE A 267 17.60 4.34 -17.02
C PHE A 267 17.47 4.35 -18.55
N ASN A 268 18.09 5.31 -19.24
CA ASN A 268 18.09 5.35 -20.70
C ASN A 268 18.77 4.10 -21.31
N ARG A 269 19.86 3.60 -20.69
CA ARG A 269 20.51 2.34 -21.11
C ARG A 269 19.61 1.13 -20.89
N VAL A 270 18.83 1.09 -19.81
CA VAL A 270 17.83 0.03 -19.57
C VAL A 270 16.81 -0.01 -20.71
N LEU A 271 16.25 1.15 -21.09
CA LEU A 271 15.27 1.22 -22.18
C LEU A 271 15.87 0.81 -23.54
N ALA A 272 17.07 1.29 -23.85
CA ALA A 272 17.78 0.90 -25.07
C ALA A 272 18.03 -0.62 -25.10
N ARG A 273 18.50 -1.19 -23.99
CA ARG A 273 18.78 -2.62 -23.90
C ARG A 273 17.51 -3.46 -24.02
N LEU A 274 16.40 -3.03 -23.41
CA LEU A 274 15.11 -3.70 -23.57
C LEU A 274 14.59 -3.64 -25.00
N ALA A 275 14.78 -2.51 -25.69
CA ALA A 275 14.39 -2.37 -27.09
C ALA A 275 15.20 -3.32 -28.01
N GLU A 276 16.51 -3.44 -27.79
CA GLU A 276 17.36 -4.41 -28.49
C GLU A 276 16.89 -5.85 -28.26
N ILE A 277 16.62 -6.20 -27.00
CA ILE A 277 16.14 -7.55 -26.65
C ILE A 277 14.79 -7.81 -27.32
N HIS A 278 13.85 -6.88 -27.24
CA HIS A 278 12.52 -7.02 -27.84
C HIS A 278 12.56 -7.18 -29.37
N ALA A 279 13.51 -6.52 -30.04
CA ALA A 279 13.67 -6.61 -31.49
C ALA A 279 14.17 -8.00 -31.95
N VAL A 280 14.96 -8.69 -31.12
CA VAL A 280 15.51 -10.02 -31.43
C VAL A 280 14.57 -11.14 -30.97
N ASP A 281 14.12 -11.05 -29.73
CA ASP A 281 13.20 -11.99 -29.10
C ASP A 281 12.11 -11.18 -28.39
N PRO A 282 10.89 -11.07 -28.96
CA PRO A 282 9.84 -10.22 -28.45
C PRO A 282 9.43 -10.56 -27.01
N LEU A 283 9.42 -9.53 -26.17
CA LEU A 283 8.81 -9.54 -24.84
C LEU A 283 7.28 -9.48 -24.95
N ASP A 284 6.55 -10.26 -24.15
CA ASP A 284 5.10 -10.15 -24.02
C ASP A 284 4.73 -8.87 -23.26
N HIS A 285 5.38 -8.66 -22.11
CA HIS A 285 5.14 -7.52 -21.22
C HIS A 285 6.44 -7.00 -20.59
N VAL A 286 6.43 -5.71 -20.24
CA VAL A 286 7.45 -5.10 -19.38
C VAL A 286 6.73 -4.59 -18.13
N LEU A 287 6.90 -5.26 -17.00
CA LEU A 287 6.33 -4.86 -15.73
C LEU A 287 7.27 -3.89 -15.01
N ILE A 288 6.78 -2.71 -14.64
CA ILE A 288 7.48 -1.75 -13.76
C ILE A 288 6.75 -1.72 -12.41
N SER A 289 7.33 -2.35 -11.38
CA SER A 289 6.68 -2.56 -10.08
C SER A 289 6.82 -1.39 -9.09
N GLY A 290 6.70 -0.16 -9.57
CA GLY A 290 6.70 1.05 -8.73
C GLY A 290 8.02 1.81 -8.68
N ASP A 291 7.95 2.98 -8.05
CA ASP A 291 9.04 3.95 -7.88
C ASP A 291 9.66 4.34 -9.22
N MET A 292 8.79 4.76 -10.14
CA MET A 292 9.22 5.34 -11.41
C MET A 292 9.96 6.65 -11.19
N THR A 293 9.49 7.47 -10.24
CA THR A 293 10.06 8.76 -9.87
C THR A 293 10.70 8.72 -8.49
N ASP A 294 11.65 9.62 -8.22
CA ASP A 294 12.30 9.70 -6.91
C ASP A 294 11.44 10.43 -5.86
N ALA A 295 10.55 11.34 -6.26
CA ALA A 295 9.70 12.12 -5.35
C ALA A 295 8.32 12.50 -5.91
N GLY A 296 7.87 11.90 -7.02
CA GLY A 296 6.58 12.20 -7.64
C GLY A 296 6.46 13.63 -8.20
N ARG A 297 7.59 14.27 -8.49
CA ARG A 297 7.64 15.65 -8.98
C ARG A 297 7.30 15.75 -10.47
N PRO A 298 6.77 16.88 -10.96
CA PRO A 298 6.40 17.01 -12.36
C PRO A 298 7.61 16.83 -13.28
N GLY A 299 8.76 17.45 -12.98
CA GLY A 299 9.98 17.26 -13.77
C GLY A 299 10.46 15.80 -13.87
N GLU A 300 10.29 15.00 -12.80
CA GLU A 300 10.66 13.57 -12.79
C GLU A 300 9.74 12.75 -13.68
N TRP A 301 8.43 13.03 -13.63
CA TRP A 301 7.46 12.41 -14.53
C TRP A 301 7.68 12.81 -16.00
N ALA A 302 8.06 14.06 -16.26
CA ALA A 302 8.38 14.52 -17.61
C ALA A 302 9.56 13.74 -18.21
N GLU A 303 10.67 13.66 -17.47
CA GLU A 303 11.86 12.89 -17.86
C GLU A 303 11.53 11.40 -18.12
N PHE A 304 10.73 10.78 -17.24
CA PHE A 304 10.30 9.40 -17.42
C PHE A 304 9.49 9.21 -18.71
N LEU A 305 8.50 10.07 -18.96
CA LEU A 305 7.63 9.96 -20.12
C LEU A 305 8.34 10.33 -21.43
N ASP A 306 9.26 11.29 -21.41
CA ASP A 306 10.09 11.65 -22.57
C ASP A 306 11.03 10.51 -22.94
N ALA A 307 11.64 9.85 -21.97
CA ALA A 307 12.47 8.66 -22.21
C ALA A 307 11.65 7.53 -22.85
N LEU A 308 10.43 7.25 -22.35
CA LEU A 308 9.54 6.26 -22.94
C LEU A 308 9.07 6.62 -24.35
N ALA A 309 8.87 7.90 -24.65
CA ALA A 309 8.46 8.36 -25.98
C ALA A 309 9.50 8.01 -27.07
N GLY A 310 10.77 7.88 -26.69
CA GLY A 310 11.84 7.39 -27.58
C GLY A 310 11.75 5.90 -27.95
N HIS A 311 10.90 5.12 -27.26
CA HIS A 311 10.77 3.67 -27.43
C HIS A 311 9.29 3.23 -27.54
N PRO A 312 8.57 3.63 -28.60
CA PRO A 312 7.12 3.41 -28.69
C PRO A 312 6.69 1.94 -28.70
N GLU A 313 7.46 1.05 -29.33
CA GLU A 313 7.18 -0.39 -29.34
C GLU A 313 7.31 -1.01 -27.94
N LEU A 314 8.32 -0.57 -27.18
CA LEU A 314 8.49 -0.99 -25.79
C LEU A 314 7.38 -0.43 -24.91
N ALA A 315 7.05 0.86 -25.07
CA ALA A 315 5.98 1.53 -24.32
C ALA A 315 4.63 0.82 -24.47
N ALA A 316 4.32 0.28 -25.65
CA ALA A 316 3.11 -0.51 -25.88
C ALA A 316 3.04 -1.81 -25.06
N ARG A 317 4.17 -2.31 -24.56
CA ARG A 317 4.27 -3.52 -23.70
C ARG A 317 4.36 -3.21 -22.21
N ILE A 318 4.64 -1.95 -21.84
CA ILE A 318 4.82 -1.58 -20.43
C ILE A 318 3.51 -1.70 -19.67
N ILE A 319 3.56 -2.31 -18.50
CA ILE A 319 2.55 -2.20 -17.45
C ILE A 319 3.24 -1.70 -16.19
N MET A 320 2.71 -0.63 -15.60
CA MET A 320 3.29 0.04 -14.44
C MET A 320 2.27 0.18 -13.31
N LEU A 321 2.77 0.24 -12.08
CA LEU A 321 2.01 0.40 -10.84
C LEU A 321 2.70 1.44 -9.95
N PRO A 322 1.99 2.08 -9.00
CA PRO A 322 2.58 3.13 -8.16
C PRO A 322 3.48 2.54 -7.06
N GLY A 323 4.65 3.13 -6.83
CA GLY A 323 5.43 2.93 -5.61
C GLY A 323 5.30 4.08 -4.61
N ASN A 324 5.99 4.00 -3.47
CA ASN A 324 5.85 5.00 -2.42
C ASN A 324 6.51 6.33 -2.78
N HIS A 325 7.60 6.33 -3.54
CA HIS A 325 8.25 7.57 -4.00
C HIS A 325 7.37 8.36 -4.99
N ASP A 326 6.50 7.68 -5.73
CA ASP A 326 5.58 8.31 -6.66
C ASP A 326 4.47 9.11 -5.97
N VAL A 327 4.07 8.72 -4.75
CA VAL A 327 2.85 9.25 -4.09
C VAL A 327 3.04 9.83 -2.69
N ASN A 328 3.99 9.30 -1.91
CA ASN A 328 4.09 9.57 -0.47
C ASN A 328 5.22 10.55 -0.11
N VAL A 329 6.24 10.73 -0.96
CA VAL A 329 7.32 11.69 -0.72
C VAL A 329 6.80 13.13 -0.77
N VAL A 330 6.83 13.80 0.38
CA VAL A 330 6.31 15.18 0.52
C VAL A 330 7.32 16.20 0.01
N ASP A 331 8.60 15.98 0.33
CA ASP A 331 9.68 16.89 -0.01
C ASP A 331 10.99 16.13 -0.13
N ARG A 332 11.64 16.30 -1.28
CA ARG A 332 12.92 15.65 -1.59
C ARG A 332 14.08 16.20 -0.75
N ALA A 333 14.02 17.46 -0.34
CA ALA A 333 15.10 18.14 0.38
C ALA A 333 14.86 18.20 1.90
N ASN A 334 13.62 18.04 2.36
CA ASN A 334 13.27 18.13 3.77
C ASN A 334 12.49 16.91 4.28
N PRO A 335 13.17 15.89 4.85
CA PRO A 335 12.49 14.68 5.33
C PRO A 335 11.55 14.95 6.52
N ALA A 336 11.68 16.09 7.21
CA ALA A 336 10.80 16.45 8.32
C ALA A 336 9.47 17.09 7.86
N ARG A 337 9.34 17.45 6.57
CA ARG A 337 8.08 17.99 6.05
C ARG A 337 7.00 16.91 6.06
N LEU A 338 5.80 17.30 6.50
CA LEU A 338 4.65 16.41 6.64
C LEU A 338 3.42 16.94 5.89
N ASP A 339 2.64 16.02 5.35
CA ASP A 339 1.35 16.31 4.73
C ASP A 339 0.22 15.98 5.70
N LEU A 340 -0.66 16.93 5.98
CA LEU A 340 -1.85 16.64 6.79
C LEU A 340 -2.82 15.74 5.98
N PRO A 341 -3.70 14.95 6.62
CA PRO A 341 -4.65 14.09 5.91
C PRO A 341 -5.54 14.78 4.86
N PHE A 342 -5.75 16.09 5.02
CA PHE A 342 -6.54 16.93 4.11
C PHE A 342 -5.68 17.87 3.26
N SER A 343 -4.35 17.78 3.33
CA SER A 343 -3.48 18.60 2.49
C SER A 343 -3.66 18.21 1.02
N PRO A 344 -3.57 19.18 0.09
CA PRO A 344 -3.72 18.89 -1.32
C PRO A 344 -2.49 18.18 -1.93
N GLY A 345 -1.31 18.22 -1.28
CA GLY A 345 -0.04 17.74 -1.84
C GLY A 345 -0.07 16.27 -2.24
N LYS A 346 -0.41 15.38 -1.30
CA LYS A 346 -0.56 13.95 -1.60
C LYS A 346 -1.55 13.66 -2.72
N ARG A 347 -2.70 14.36 -2.72
CA ARG A 347 -3.71 14.20 -3.77
C ARG A 347 -3.17 14.61 -5.14
N LEU A 348 -2.34 15.65 -5.20
CA LEU A 348 -1.69 16.08 -6.44
C LEU A 348 -0.74 15.00 -6.97
N ARG A 349 0.15 14.45 -6.13
CA ARG A 349 1.06 13.35 -6.51
C ARG A 349 0.32 12.11 -6.98
N GLN A 350 -0.79 11.75 -6.32
CA GLN A 350 -1.69 10.69 -6.78
C GLN A 350 -2.26 10.98 -8.17
N MET A 351 -2.69 12.21 -8.46
CA MET A 351 -3.22 12.58 -9.78
C MET A 351 -2.14 12.61 -10.87
N ARG A 352 -0.91 13.04 -10.55
CA ARG A 352 0.25 12.95 -11.46
C ARG A 352 0.54 11.50 -11.82
N THR A 353 0.69 10.65 -10.80
CA THR A 353 0.92 9.21 -10.95
C THR A 353 -0.17 8.55 -11.78
N LEU A 354 -1.44 8.81 -11.45
CA LEU A 354 -2.58 8.26 -12.19
C LEU A 354 -2.62 8.76 -13.64
N SER A 355 -2.24 10.01 -13.90
CA SER A 355 -2.14 10.57 -15.25
C SER A 355 -1.03 9.93 -16.08
N ALA A 356 0.11 9.61 -15.46
CA ALA A 356 1.21 8.89 -16.11
C ALA A 356 0.82 7.44 -16.43
N ILE A 357 0.23 6.73 -15.46
CA ILE A 357 -0.32 5.39 -15.68
C ILE A 357 -1.35 5.41 -16.83
N ALA A 358 -2.29 6.36 -16.81
CA ALA A 358 -3.29 6.51 -17.86
C ALA A 358 -2.68 6.79 -19.25
N ALA A 359 -1.57 7.55 -19.30
CA ALA A 359 -0.86 7.81 -20.55
C ALA A 359 -0.16 6.57 -21.13
N VAL A 360 0.43 5.73 -20.27
CA VAL A 360 1.22 4.56 -20.70
C VAL A 360 0.33 3.34 -21.00
N GLN A 361 -0.70 3.10 -20.18
CA GLN A 361 -1.49 1.86 -20.23
C GLN A 361 -3.01 2.05 -20.18
N GLY A 362 -3.51 3.29 -20.15
CA GLY A 362 -4.90 3.60 -19.79
C GLY A 362 -5.97 3.01 -20.71
N ASP A 363 -5.64 2.70 -21.96
CA ASP A 363 -6.57 2.06 -22.91
C ASP A 363 -6.53 0.53 -22.87
N ARG A 364 -5.50 -0.05 -22.25
CA ARG A 364 -5.28 -1.51 -22.19
C ARG A 364 -5.80 -2.11 -20.88
N VAL A 365 -5.62 -1.41 -19.77
CA VAL A 365 -6.06 -1.88 -18.45
C VAL A 365 -7.50 -1.49 -18.18
N ARG A 366 -8.22 -2.37 -17.47
CA ARG A 366 -9.62 -2.20 -17.09
C ARG A 366 -9.77 -2.01 -15.59
N VAL A 367 -10.73 -1.18 -15.21
CA VAL A 367 -11.12 -0.96 -13.81
C VAL A 367 -12.32 -1.86 -13.49
N ILE A 368 -12.41 -2.28 -12.23
CA ILE A 368 -13.47 -3.17 -11.75
C ILE A 368 -14.72 -2.37 -11.41
N ASP A 369 -15.86 -2.77 -11.96
CA ASP A 369 -17.16 -2.19 -11.63
C ASP A 369 -17.80 -2.77 -10.35
N GLY A 370 -18.97 -2.27 -9.96
CA GLY A 370 -19.69 -2.72 -8.77
C GLY A 370 -20.12 -4.19 -8.78
N SER A 371 -20.09 -4.88 -9.93
CA SER A 371 -20.35 -6.32 -10.04
C SER A 371 -19.09 -7.18 -9.84
N GLY A 372 -17.90 -6.55 -9.77
CA GLY A 372 -16.63 -7.25 -9.72
C GLY A 372 -16.03 -7.55 -11.10
N LYS A 373 -16.68 -7.11 -12.18
CA LYS A 373 -16.24 -7.33 -13.55
C LYS A 373 -15.26 -6.23 -14.01
N PRO A 374 -14.12 -6.58 -14.62
CA PRO A 374 -13.28 -5.60 -15.32
C PRO A 374 -13.99 -5.15 -16.61
N SER A 375 -14.47 -3.91 -16.65
CA SER A 375 -15.37 -3.44 -17.71
C SER A 375 -14.79 -2.25 -18.47
N ALA A 376 -14.82 -1.06 -17.90
CA ALA A 376 -14.30 0.16 -18.53
C ALA A 376 -12.76 0.18 -18.54
N THR A 377 -12.16 0.77 -19.59
CA THR A 377 -10.73 1.08 -19.56
C THR A 377 -10.45 2.16 -18.51
N LEU A 378 -9.21 2.27 -18.03
CA LEU A 378 -8.84 3.33 -17.09
C LEU A 378 -9.14 4.72 -17.68
N ASN A 379 -8.82 4.96 -18.95
CA ASN A 379 -9.13 6.24 -19.61
C ASN A 379 -10.63 6.54 -19.65
N GLN A 380 -11.48 5.53 -19.87
CA GLN A 380 -12.94 5.68 -19.81
C GLN A 380 -13.42 5.98 -18.38
N SER A 381 -12.87 5.28 -17.37
CA SER A 381 -13.18 5.51 -15.96
C SER A 381 -12.83 6.92 -15.49
N LEU A 382 -11.73 7.49 -16.00
CA LEU A 382 -11.25 8.82 -15.62
C LEU A 382 -11.86 9.97 -16.43
N ALA A 383 -12.48 9.69 -17.58
CA ALA A 383 -13.06 10.72 -18.44
C ALA A 383 -14.02 11.69 -17.70
N PRO A 384 -14.94 11.23 -16.81
CA PRO A 384 -15.82 12.12 -16.06
C PRO A 384 -15.11 13.06 -15.07
N TYR A 385 -13.86 12.76 -14.71
CA TYR A 385 -13.08 13.51 -13.73
C TYR A 385 -12.04 14.43 -14.35
N ARG A 386 -11.85 14.39 -15.68
CA ARG A 386 -10.81 15.13 -16.40
C ARG A 386 -10.75 16.60 -15.98
N ASP A 387 -11.87 17.32 -16.09
CA ASP A 387 -11.91 18.76 -15.78
C ASP A 387 -11.60 19.04 -14.31
N ARG A 388 -12.06 18.17 -13.40
CA ARG A 388 -11.78 18.30 -11.96
C ARG A 388 -10.30 18.08 -11.65
N ILE A 389 -9.68 17.08 -12.30
CA ILE A 389 -8.24 16.79 -12.17
C ILE A 389 -7.42 17.97 -12.69
N THR A 390 -7.72 18.47 -13.89
CA THR A 390 -7.02 19.60 -14.51
C THR A 390 -7.17 20.87 -13.69
N GLN A 391 -8.40 21.21 -13.27
CA GLN A 391 -8.64 22.39 -12.45
C GLN A 391 -7.94 22.28 -11.09
N PHE A 392 -7.91 21.09 -10.49
CA PHE A 392 -7.18 20.87 -9.24
C PHE A 392 -5.68 21.05 -9.42
N ALA A 393 -5.07 20.49 -10.48
CA ALA A 393 -3.65 20.66 -10.74
C ALA A 393 -3.28 22.13 -11.01
N GLN A 394 -4.11 22.88 -11.74
CA GLN A 394 -3.83 24.28 -12.05
C GLN A 394 -4.01 25.21 -10.84
N GLN A 395 -5.07 25.01 -10.06
CA GLN A 395 -5.52 26.00 -9.06
C GLN A 395 -5.28 25.55 -7.61
N GLY A 396 -5.01 24.26 -7.39
CA GLY A 396 -4.90 23.67 -6.06
C GLY A 396 -6.15 23.83 -5.19
N GLY A 397 -5.94 23.73 -3.88
CA GLY A 397 -6.94 24.00 -2.85
C GLY A 397 -7.64 22.78 -2.27
N VAL A 398 -7.91 22.84 -0.96
CA VAL A 398 -8.44 21.73 -0.16
C VAL A 398 -9.81 21.25 -0.66
N ARG A 399 -10.70 22.15 -1.08
CA ARG A 399 -12.03 21.76 -1.60
C ARG A 399 -11.92 20.95 -2.89
N ARG A 400 -11.04 21.34 -3.82
CA ARG A 400 -10.82 20.61 -5.08
C ARG A 400 -10.14 19.26 -4.82
N ALA A 401 -9.16 19.24 -3.91
CA ALA A 401 -8.55 17.98 -3.46
C ALA A 401 -9.59 17.02 -2.85
N ALA A 402 -10.49 17.54 -2.00
CA ALA A 402 -11.57 16.75 -1.39
C ALA A 402 -12.56 16.20 -2.43
N ALA A 403 -12.83 16.94 -3.51
CA ALA A 403 -13.69 16.47 -4.61
C ALA A 403 -13.09 15.30 -5.43
N LEU A 404 -11.79 15.03 -5.25
CA LEU A 404 -11.05 13.92 -5.85
C LEU A 404 -10.68 12.84 -4.81
N ARG A 405 -11.27 12.89 -3.61
CA ARG A 405 -11.08 11.88 -2.56
C ARG A 405 -11.55 10.51 -3.07
N GLY A 406 -10.80 9.46 -2.75
CA GLY A 406 -11.09 8.09 -3.17
C GLY A 406 -10.72 7.76 -4.62
N LEU A 407 -10.73 8.75 -5.53
CA LEU A 407 -10.56 8.53 -6.97
C LEU A 407 -9.35 7.67 -7.33
N PHE A 408 -8.20 7.88 -6.67
CA PHE A 408 -6.98 7.10 -6.90
C PHE A 408 -7.18 5.62 -6.53
N ASP A 409 -7.57 5.33 -5.29
CA ASP A 409 -7.72 3.96 -4.77
C ASP A 409 -8.88 3.19 -5.40
N ASP A 410 -9.88 3.91 -5.90
CA ASP A 410 -11.02 3.34 -6.62
C ASP A 410 -10.59 2.70 -7.94
N GLN A 411 -9.47 3.11 -8.55
CA GLN A 411 -8.99 2.52 -9.80
C GLN A 411 -8.30 1.16 -9.62
N PHE A 412 -7.96 0.77 -8.40
CA PHE A 412 -7.18 -0.46 -8.13
C PHE A 412 -8.05 -1.60 -7.58
N PRO A 413 -7.81 -2.86 -7.95
CA PRO A 413 -6.83 -3.27 -8.94
C PRO A 413 -7.22 -2.86 -10.36
N MET A 414 -6.23 -2.50 -11.15
CA MET A 414 -6.39 -2.43 -12.60
C MET A 414 -6.07 -3.81 -13.18
N ILE A 415 -6.85 -4.25 -14.14
CA ILE A 415 -6.72 -5.57 -14.75
C ILE A 415 -6.33 -5.40 -16.21
N LEU A 416 -5.13 -5.84 -16.58
CA LEU A 416 -4.86 -6.19 -17.97
C LEU A 416 -5.48 -7.57 -18.21
N PRO A 417 -6.59 -7.68 -18.96
CA PRO A 417 -7.22 -8.96 -19.21
C PRO A 417 -6.29 -9.84 -20.04
N PRO A 418 -6.39 -11.18 -19.90
CA PRO A 418 -5.69 -12.09 -20.79
C PRO A 418 -6.13 -11.83 -22.24
N ASP A 419 -5.19 -11.93 -23.17
CA ASP A 419 -5.37 -11.76 -24.62
C ASP A 419 -6.38 -12.76 -25.22
N ARG A 420 -6.44 -13.97 -24.65
CA ARG A 420 -7.32 -15.06 -25.05
C ARG A 420 -7.63 -15.97 -23.87
N ASP A 421 -8.54 -16.93 -24.07
CA ASP A 421 -8.82 -17.96 -23.08
C ASP A 421 -7.54 -18.72 -22.70
N GLY A 422 -7.33 -18.97 -21.40
CA GLY A 422 -6.07 -19.52 -20.88
C GLY A 422 -4.84 -18.62 -21.11
N GLY A 423 -5.03 -17.32 -21.32
CA GLY A 423 -3.98 -16.30 -21.40
C GLY A 423 -3.42 -15.86 -20.06
N LEU A 424 -2.34 -15.07 -20.11
CA LEU A 424 -1.76 -14.40 -18.96
C LEU A 424 -2.42 -13.01 -18.83
N GLY A 425 -3.11 -12.78 -17.72
CA GLY A 425 -3.54 -11.46 -17.28
C GLY A 425 -2.56 -10.85 -16.28
N ILE A 426 -2.63 -9.53 -16.10
CA ILE A 426 -1.84 -8.82 -15.09
C ILE A 426 -2.80 -8.04 -14.20
N ALA A 427 -2.74 -8.29 -12.89
CA ALA A 427 -3.45 -7.53 -11.88
C ALA A 427 -2.50 -6.53 -11.22
N VAL A 428 -2.78 -5.24 -11.38
CA VAL A 428 -1.99 -4.11 -10.87
C VAL A 428 -2.62 -3.64 -9.58
N LEU A 429 -1.91 -3.77 -8.46
CA LEU A 429 -2.36 -3.38 -7.13
C LEU A 429 -1.70 -2.08 -6.68
N ASN A 430 -2.45 -1.26 -5.92
CA ASN A 430 -1.87 -0.20 -5.11
C ASN A 430 -1.56 -0.75 -3.72
N SER A 431 -0.27 -0.93 -3.44
CA SER A 431 0.22 -1.37 -2.13
C SER A 431 0.65 -0.23 -1.21
N ASN A 432 0.47 1.04 -1.58
CA ASN A 432 0.95 2.17 -0.77
C ASN A 432 0.02 2.43 0.40
N ALA A 433 0.55 2.42 1.63
CA ALA A 433 -0.23 2.86 2.78
C ALA A 433 -0.47 4.38 2.73
N GLU A 434 -1.57 4.82 3.35
CA GLU A 434 -1.83 6.24 3.48
C GLU A 434 -0.92 6.85 4.56
N THR A 435 0.24 7.34 4.12
CA THR A 435 1.27 7.92 4.97
C THR A 435 1.32 9.44 4.80
N HIS A 436 1.71 10.10 5.89
CA HIS A 436 1.73 11.56 6.04
C HIS A 436 3.09 12.11 6.47
N PHE A 437 4.04 11.19 6.73
CA PHE A 437 5.38 11.45 7.20
C PHE A 437 6.38 10.66 6.36
N SER A 438 7.52 11.28 6.04
CA SER A 438 8.62 10.63 5.33
C SER A 438 9.13 9.38 6.05
N PHE A 439 9.13 9.36 7.39
CA PHE A 439 9.51 8.18 8.18
C PHE A 439 8.59 6.98 7.98
N THR A 440 7.32 7.24 7.61
CA THR A 440 6.34 6.20 7.32
C THR A 440 6.16 5.94 5.83
N ASN A 441 6.93 6.63 4.96
CA ASN A 441 6.78 6.61 3.51
C ASN A 441 6.76 5.19 2.92
N ALA A 442 7.66 4.34 3.40
CA ALA A 442 7.88 2.97 2.96
C ALA A 442 6.84 1.94 3.45
N LEU A 443 5.83 2.37 4.21
CA LEU A 443 4.80 1.47 4.70
C LEU A 443 3.88 1.01 3.56
N GLY A 444 3.75 -0.30 3.43
CA GLY A 444 2.86 -0.94 2.47
C GLY A 444 1.59 -1.52 3.10
N LEU A 445 0.46 -1.44 2.38
CA LEU A 445 -0.80 -2.09 2.73
C LEU A 445 -1.59 -2.44 1.46
N VAL A 446 -2.20 -3.63 1.42
CA VAL A 446 -3.26 -3.95 0.43
C VAL A 446 -4.59 -4.08 1.16
N SER A 447 -5.53 -3.16 0.93
CA SER A 447 -6.79 -3.15 1.67
C SER A 447 -7.65 -4.40 1.39
N GLU A 448 -8.52 -4.76 2.34
CA GLU A 448 -9.47 -5.85 2.14
C GLU A 448 -10.39 -5.58 0.95
N ALA A 449 -10.87 -4.34 0.80
CA ALA A 449 -11.70 -3.93 -0.33
C ALA A 449 -10.99 -4.17 -1.68
N GLN A 450 -9.70 -3.83 -1.78
CA GLN A 450 -8.91 -4.08 -2.98
C GLN A 450 -8.73 -5.58 -3.23
N THR A 451 -8.49 -6.37 -2.17
CA THR A 451 -8.34 -7.82 -2.25
C THR A 451 -9.64 -8.51 -2.69
N ARG A 452 -10.79 -8.11 -2.16
CA ARG A 452 -12.10 -8.64 -2.58
C ARG A 452 -12.40 -8.32 -4.05
N ARG A 453 -12.05 -7.11 -4.50
CA ARG A 453 -12.16 -6.72 -5.92
C ARG A 453 -11.26 -7.59 -6.80
N LEU A 454 -10.00 -7.81 -6.42
CA LEU A 454 -9.07 -8.72 -7.10
C LEU A 454 -9.67 -10.13 -7.25
N GLU A 455 -10.14 -10.71 -6.16
CA GLU A 455 -10.75 -12.04 -6.16
C GLU A 455 -11.99 -12.10 -7.06
N ALA A 456 -12.81 -11.06 -7.07
CA ALA A 456 -13.98 -10.98 -7.94
C ALA A 456 -13.57 -10.93 -9.43
N ALA A 457 -12.59 -10.10 -9.79
CA ALA A 457 -12.09 -10.01 -11.15
C ALA A 457 -11.49 -11.33 -11.65
N ILE A 458 -10.66 -12.00 -10.85
CA ILE A 458 -10.04 -13.28 -11.23
C ILE A 458 -11.11 -14.35 -11.51
N ARG A 459 -12.23 -14.35 -10.77
CA ARG A 459 -13.34 -15.31 -11.01
C ARG A 459 -14.01 -15.15 -12.37
N HIS A 460 -13.93 -13.97 -12.99
CA HIS A 460 -14.43 -13.77 -14.36
C HIS A 460 -13.52 -14.39 -15.44
N PHE A 461 -12.31 -14.83 -15.08
CA PHE A 461 -11.37 -15.51 -15.97
C PHE A 461 -10.91 -16.85 -15.35
N PRO A 462 -11.81 -17.85 -15.29
CA PRO A 462 -11.57 -19.09 -14.53
C PRO A 462 -10.43 -19.96 -15.08
N THR A 463 -10.01 -19.73 -16.31
CA THR A 463 -8.94 -20.46 -17.02
C THR A 463 -7.64 -19.66 -17.13
N ALA A 464 -7.65 -18.37 -16.82
CA ALA A 464 -6.50 -17.50 -17.03
C ALA A 464 -5.39 -17.72 -16.00
N TYR A 465 -4.17 -17.37 -16.42
CA TYR A 465 -2.99 -17.27 -15.59
C TYR A 465 -2.76 -15.81 -15.20
N TRP A 466 -2.06 -15.56 -14.10
CA TRP A 466 -2.00 -14.22 -13.51
C TRP A 466 -0.60 -13.84 -13.04
N THR A 467 -0.14 -12.68 -13.49
CA THR A 467 0.84 -11.90 -12.73
C THR A 467 0.08 -11.00 -11.76
N ILE A 468 0.32 -11.16 -10.46
CA ILE A 468 -0.23 -10.28 -9.43
C ILE A 468 0.87 -9.32 -9.02
N ALA A 469 0.77 -8.07 -9.49
CA ALA A 469 1.81 -7.07 -9.37
C ALA A 469 1.48 -6.02 -8.29
N LEU A 470 2.46 -5.71 -7.45
CA LEU A 470 2.41 -4.67 -6.41
C LEU A 470 3.82 -4.10 -6.19
N HIS A 471 3.95 -3.05 -5.39
CA HIS A 471 5.27 -2.45 -5.12
C HIS A 471 5.96 -3.07 -3.92
N HIS A 472 5.32 -3.03 -2.75
CA HIS A 472 5.90 -3.49 -1.50
C HIS A 472 6.00 -5.02 -1.45
N HIS A 473 7.09 -5.52 -0.88
CA HIS A 473 7.26 -6.94 -0.63
C HIS A 473 6.26 -7.45 0.42
N LEU A 474 5.78 -8.68 0.22
CA LEU A 474 4.63 -9.19 0.98
C LEU A 474 5.03 -9.66 2.38
N VAL A 475 6.19 -10.27 2.52
CA VAL A 475 6.70 -10.84 3.77
C VAL A 475 8.21 -10.72 3.78
N GLU A 476 8.78 -10.60 4.97
CA GLU A 476 10.24 -10.48 5.12
C GLU A 476 10.98 -11.72 4.62
N TYR A 477 12.02 -11.49 3.81
CA TYR A 477 12.77 -12.57 3.16
C TYR A 477 13.50 -13.46 4.17
N PRO A 478 13.78 -14.72 3.79
CA PRO A 478 14.60 -15.64 4.57
C PRO A 478 16.09 -15.28 4.63
N MET A 479 16.47 -14.07 4.21
CA MET A 479 17.86 -13.61 4.19
C MET A 479 18.29 -13.02 5.55
N PRO A 480 19.55 -13.22 5.95
CA PRO A 480 20.12 -12.49 7.08
C PRO A 480 20.30 -11.01 6.71
N VAL A 481 19.90 -10.14 7.62
CA VAL A 481 20.12 -8.69 7.52
C VAL A 481 21.29 -8.25 8.38
N LYS A 482 21.96 -7.16 8.01
CA LYS A 482 23.04 -6.60 8.85
C LYS A 482 22.48 -5.85 10.04
N THR A 483 21.43 -5.07 9.82
CA THR A 483 20.78 -4.26 10.84
C THR A 483 19.31 -4.63 10.99
N PHE A 484 18.77 -4.53 12.21
CA PHE A 484 17.34 -4.79 12.45
C PHE A 484 16.43 -3.83 11.69
N ALA A 485 16.88 -2.59 11.46
CA ALA A 485 16.14 -1.57 10.72
C ALA A 485 15.75 -2.03 9.31
N GLU A 486 16.54 -2.89 8.65
CA GLU A 486 16.23 -3.46 7.33
C GLU A 486 14.96 -4.34 7.33
N ARG A 487 14.51 -4.84 8.49
CA ARG A 487 13.29 -5.66 8.64
C ARG A 487 12.05 -4.88 9.07
N ILE A 488 12.17 -3.59 9.33
CA ILE A 488 11.09 -2.80 9.92
C ILE A 488 10.49 -1.86 8.88
N GLY A 489 9.17 -1.93 8.72
CA GLY A 489 8.41 -0.88 8.03
C GLY A 489 8.57 -0.84 6.51
N THR A 490 9.10 -1.90 5.90
CA THR A 490 9.27 -2.01 4.44
C THR A 490 8.39 -3.11 3.83
N ALA A 491 8.01 -4.14 4.61
CA ALA A 491 7.07 -5.17 4.18
C ALA A 491 5.60 -4.68 4.29
N LEU A 492 4.71 -5.31 3.54
CA LEU A 492 3.27 -5.13 3.73
C LEU A 492 2.87 -5.38 5.18
N ILE A 493 2.19 -4.41 5.77
CA ILE A 493 1.72 -4.48 7.16
C ILE A 493 0.78 -5.68 7.34
N ASN A 494 -0.13 -5.90 6.40
CA ASN A 494 -1.06 -7.04 6.39
C ASN A 494 -0.56 -8.21 5.52
N GLY A 495 0.74 -8.29 5.29
CA GLY A 495 1.39 -9.19 4.34
C GLY A 495 1.05 -10.66 4.53
N SER A 496 1.19 -11.19 5.75
CA SER A 496 0.84 -12.59 6.06
C SER A 496 -0.63 -12.91 5.76
N TRP A 497 -1.54 -11.99 6.08
CA TRP A 497 -2.97 -12.14 5.74
C TRP A 497 -3.17 -12.16 4.22
N PHE A 498 -2.51 -11.24 3.51
CA PHE A 498 -2.66 -11.11 2.07
C PHE A 498 -2.14 -12.34 1.32
N VAL A 499 -0.96 -12.86 1.69
CA VAL A 499 -0.41 -14.09 1.09
C VAL A 499 -1.37 -15.28 1.27
N ARG A 500 -2.00 -15.45 2.45
CA ARG A 500 -3.00 -16.52 2.66
C ARG A 500 -4.23 -16.36 1.77
N ARG A 501 -4.62 -15.13 1.41
CA ARG A 501 -5.69 -14.89 0.42
C ARG A 501 -5.24 -15.31 -0.98
N LEU A 502 -4.00 -14.98 -1.35
CA LEU A 502 -3.43 -15.32 -2.65
C LEU A 502 -3.21 -16.82 -2.85
N GLN A 503 -3.01 -17.60 -1.78
CA GLN A 503 -2.82 -19.06 -1.83
C GLN A 503 -3.90 -19.81 -2.62
N ARG A 504 -5.11 -19.25 -2.73
CA ARG A 504 -6.23 -19.81 -3.50
C ARG A 504 -6.03 -19.78 -5.01
N PHE A 505 -5.09 -18.97 -5.49
CA PHE A 505 -4.81 -18.77 -6.91
C PHE A 505 -3.39 -19.19 -7.31
N SER A 506 -2.57 -19.65 -6.35
CA SER A 506 -1.13 -19.90 -6.55
C SER A 506 -0.81 -20.88 -7.66
N ASP A 507 -1.68 -21.86 -7.91
CA ASP A 507 -1.52 -22.78 -9.03
C ASP A 507 -1.51 -22.06 -10.38
N ARG A 508 -2.09 -20.86 -10.48
CA ARG A 508 -2.20 -20.08 -11.73
C ARG A 508 -1.62 -18.68 -11.62
N SER A 509 -0.85 -18.38 -10.57
CA SER A 509 -0.35 -17.02 -10.37
C SER A 509 1.09 -16.94 -9.87
N VAL A 510 1.82 -15.94 -10.36
CA VAL A 510 3.10 -15.48 -9.80
C VAL A 510 2.90 -14.07 -9.26
N VAL A 511 3.37 -13.82 -8.04
CA VAL A 511 3.35 -12.49 -7.43
C VAL A 511 4.66 -11.79 -7.73
N MET A 512 4.60 -10.56 -8.25
CA MET A 512 5.79 -9.80 -8.67
C MET A 512 5.79 -8.43 -8.02
N HIS A 513 6.90 -8.04 -7.37
CA HIS A 513 7.00 -6.75 -6.69
C HIS A 513 8.45 -6.20 -6.67
N GLY A 514 8.67 -5.05 -6.03
CA GLY A 514 10.01 -4.43 -5.85
C GLY A 514 10.23 -3.86 -4.45
N HIS A 515 10.53 -2.57 -4.35
CA HIS A 515 10.69 -1.75 -3.11
C HIS A 515 12.00 -1.97 -2.34
N ARG A 516 12.58 -3.18 -2.38
CA ARG A 516 13.80 -3.50 -1.61
C ARG A 516 15.09 -3.23 -2.37
N HIS A 517 15.01 -2.90 -3.66
CA HIS A 517 16.13 -2.67 -4.59
C HIS A 517 17.02 -3.90 -4.81
N ILE A 518 16.70 -5.02 -4.16
CA ILE A 518 17.40 -6.30 -4.23
C ILE A 518 16.43 -7.37 -4.73
N ASP A 519 16.98 -8.35 -5.40
CA ASP A 519 16.23 -9.48 -5.90
C ASP A 519 15.98 -10.54 -4.83
N TRP A 520 14.89 -11.26 -5.02
CA TRP A 520 14.57 -12.48 -4.28
C TRP A 520 13.52 -13.25 -5.07
N ILE A 521 13.79 -14.53 -5.33
CA ILE A 521 12.83 -15.43 -5.97
C ILE A 521 12.60 -16.59 -5.03
N GLY A 522 11.36 -16.73 -4.57
CA GLY A 522 11.04 -17.70 -3.56
C GLY A 522 9.58 -18.08 -3.52
N THR A 523 9.24 -18.79 -2.46
CA THR A 523 7.90 -19.29 -2.22
C THR A 523 7.45 -18.98 -0.80
N CYS A 524 6.15 -18.86 -0.63
CA CYS A 524 5.50 -18.90 0.67
C CYS A 524 4.36 -19.93 0.59
N GLY A 525 4.70 -21.18 0.94
CA GLY A 525 3.87 -22.34 0.61
C GLY A 525 3.87 -22.57 -0.89
N VAL A 526 2.69 -22.70 -1.49
CA VAL A 526 2.53 -22.89 -2.95
C VAL A 526 2.65 -21.58 -3.75
N SER A 527 2.62 -20.42 -3.10
CA SER A 527 2.68 -19.11 -3.76
C SER A 527 4.11 -18.78 -4.19
N LYS A 528 4.32 -18.54 -5.49
CA LYS A 528 5.59 -18.04 -6.04
C LYS A 528 5.64 -16.52 -5.94
N ILE A 529 6.73 -15.99 -5.41
CA ILE A 529 6.95 -14.55 -5.19
C ILE A 529 8.30 -14.15 -5.80
N VAL A 530 8.28 -13.07 -6.57
CA VAL A 530 9.44 -12.53 -7.29
C VAL A 530 9.60 -11.06 -6.90
N SER A 531 10.76 -10.73 -6.34
CA SER A 531 11.23 -9.37 -6.09
C SER A 531 12.21 -8.97 -7.20
N ALA A 532 11.93 -7.87 -7.88
CA ALA A 532 12.88 -7.27 -8.81
C ALA A 532 13.98 -6.50 -8.05
N PRO A 533 15.25 -6.62 -8.49
CA PRO A 533 16.27 -5.66 -8.11
C PRO A 533 16.01 -4.33 -8.83
N SER A 534 16.65 -3.26 -8.36
CA SER A 534 16.67 -2.03 -9.14
C SER A 534 17.74 -2.12 -10.24
N PRO A 535 17.40 -1.88 -11.52
CA PRO A 535 18.40 -1.72 -12.59
C PRO A 535 19.04 -0.33 -12.59
N VAL A 536 18.65 0.54 -11.64
CA VAL A 536 19.20 1.88 -11.49
C VAL A 536 19.94 2.01 -10.17
N MET A 537 19.29 1.68 -9.06
CA MET A 537 19.77 1.83 -7.69
C MET A 537 20.58 0.62 -7.20
N GLY A 538 20.99 0.66 -5.93
CA GLY A 538 21.64 -0.48 -5.25
C GLY A 538 23.14 -0.65 -5.53
N ALA A 539 23.75 0.24 -6.31
CA ALA A 539 25.18 0.23 -6.62
C ALA A 539 25.73 1.64 -6.87
N ALA A 540 27.06 1.80 -6.78
CA ALA A 540 27.77 3.02 -7.17
C ALA A 540 27.54 3.37 -8.66
N ASP A 541 27.80 4.61 -9.07
CA ASP A 541 27.48 5.10 -10.42
C ASP A 541 28.22 4.34 -11.52
N ASP A 542 29.45 3.89 -11.29
CA ASP A 542 30.27 3.12 -12.23
C ASP A 542 30.03 1.59 -12.18
N ALA A 543 29.36 1.11 -11.13
CA ALA A 543 29.11 -0.30 -10.92
C ALA A 543 27.98 -0.85 -11.80
N VAL A 544 28.09 -2.14 -12.15
CA VAL A 544 27.07 -2.88 -12.91
C VAL A 544 25.83 -3.13 -12.04
N THR A 545 24.66 -2.94 -12.64
CA THR A 545 23.35 -3.30 -12.10
C THR A 545 22.66 -4.27 -13.06
N TYR A 546 21.46 -4.73 -12.74
CA TYR A 546 20.76 -5.70 -13.59
C TYR A 546 19.26 -5.70 -13.35
N PHE A 547 18.52 -6.32 -14.27
CA PHE A 547 17.13 -6.74 -14.09
C PHE A 547 16.94 -8.15 -14.63
N TYR A 548 15.73 -8.70 -14.46
CA TYR A 548 15.39 -10.02 -14.96
C TYR A 548 14.31 -10.00 -16.04
N ILE A 549 14.44 -10.93 -16.99
CA ILE A 549 13.35 -11.35 -17.86
C ILE A 549 12.89 -12.72 -17.39
N HIS A 550 11.66 -12.79 -16.90
CA HIS A 550 11.05 -14.02 -16.40
C HIS A 550 10.33 -14.73 -17.54
N THR A 551 10.60 -16.03 -17.67
CA THR A 551 9.83 -16.89 -18.56
C THR A 551 8.82 -17.68 -17.75
N MET A 552 7.54 -17.35 -17.91
CA MET A 552 6.43 -18.08 -17.31
C MET A 552 5.93 -19.13 -18.29
N VAL A 553 5.72 -20.36 -17.83
CA VAL A 553 5.28 -21.47 -18.70
C VAL A 553 4.07 -22.18 -18.09
N VAL A 554 3.21 -22.74 -18.93
CA VAL A 554 2.15 -23.63 -18.46
C VAL A 554 2.71 -25.04 -18.32
N GLY A 555 2.78 -25.54 -17.09
CA GLY A 555 3.22 -26.89 -16.79
C GLY A 555 2.18 -27.97 -17.17
N PRO A 556 2.56 -29.26 -17.14
CA PRO A 556 1.69 -30.39 -17.52
C PRO A 556 0.39 -30.46 -16.69
N ASP A 557 0.44 -30.03 -15.42
CA ASP A 557 -0.72 -29.98 -14.51
C ASP A 557 -1.59 -28.72 -14.70
N ARG A 558 -1.41 -27.99 -15.80
CA ARG A 558 -2.02 -26.68 -16.07
C ARG A 558 -1.71 -25.62 -15.02
N LYS A 559 -0.58 -25.76 -14.32
CA LYS A 559 -0.09 -24.79 -13.35
C LYS A 559 0.83 -23.76 -13.99
N LEU A 560 0.87 -22.55 -13.44
CA LEU A 560 1.83 -21.54 -13.84
C LEU A 560 3.20 -21.86 -13.22
N CYS A 561 4.14 -22.13 -14.12
CA CYS A 561 5.51 -22.46 -13.82
C CYS A 561 6.43 -21.27 -14.11
N LEU A 562 7.53 -21.18 -13.37
CA LEU A 562 8.54 -20.13 -13.51
C LEU A 562 9.84 -20.80 -13.91
N ALA A 563 10.26 -20.61 -15.16
CA ALA A 563 11.55 -21.07 -15.65
C ALA A 563 12.67 -20.16 -15.12
N GLU A 564 13.91 -20.63 -15.28
CA GLU A 564 15.09 -19.86 -14.90
C GLU A 564 15.08 -18.49 -15.61
N PRO A 565 15.19 -17.38 -14.87
CA PRO A 565 15.12 -16.05 -15.45
C PRO A 565 16.41 -15.71 -16.19
N GLU A 566 16.28 -14.92 -17.25
CA GLU A 566 17.42 -14.31 -17.92
C GLU A 566 17.84 -13.06 -17.13
N ARG A 567 19.09 -13.04 -16.67
CA ARG A 567 19.68 -11.86 -16.02
C ARG A 567 20.27 -10.92 -17.07
N VAL A 568 19.79 -9.68 -17.11
CA VAL A 568 20.28 -8.66 -18.05
C VAL A 568 21.09 -7.63 -17.29
N GLU A 569 22.39 -7.57 -17.56
CA GLU A 569 23.31 -6.60 -16.96
C GLU A 569 23.24 -5.24 -17.63
N ILE A 570 23.40 -4.19 -16.81
CA ILE A 570 23.40 -2.79 -17.20
C ILE A 570 24.64 -2.12 -16.65
N ALA A 571 25.49 -1.64 -17.57
CA ALA A 571 26.73 -0.96 -17.23
C ALA A 571 26.48 0.37 -16.50
N GLY A 572 27.33 0.66 -15.51
CA GLY A 572 27.37 1.94 -14.81
C GLY A 572 27.77 3.12 -15.71
N SER A 573 27.45 4.34 -15.27
CA SER A 573 27.55 5.58 -16.04
C SER A 573 28.98 5.93 -16.44
#